data_AF-A0A2V4C3H3-F1
#
_entry.id   AF-A0A2V4C3H3-F1
#
_cell.length_a   1.000
_cell.length_b   1.000
_cell.length_c   1.000
_cell.angle_alpha   90.00
_cell.angle_beta   90.00
_cell.angle_gamma   90.00
#
_symmetry.space_group_name_H-M   'P 1'
#
loop_
_entity.id
_entity.type
_entity.pdbx_description
1 polymer ?
#
loop_
_entity_poly.entity_id
_entity_poly.type
_entity_poly.pdbx_seq_one_letter_code
_entity_poly.pdbx_strand_id
1 'polypeptide(L)'
;MIILLIIVVAFYCYKQFQKNRNIKTVNPNEINQGPIIHNELSHEQIEKIKKIQATFADVYKISLEETITNFKRDRNPDNEIEIWLNMVHAYEKFILKDSEITLNKKSEVFKLILMRSMMDEKEAIKETDCKILNEKEITEILSYYIFKSAPLLIK
;
A
#
# COMPACT_ATOMS: atom_id res chain seq x y z
N MET A 1 -40.53 8.99 9.74
CA MET A 1 -40.37 7.51 9.75
C MET A 1 -39.99 6.96 8.37
N ILE A 2 -40.66 7.35 7.27
CA ILE A 2 -40.35 6.90 5.89
C ILE A 2 -38.94 7.31 5.41
N ILE A 3 -38.50 8.55 5.69
CA ILE A 3 -37.17 9.04 5.31
C ILE A 3 -36.05 8.26 6.02
N LEU A 4 -36.25 7.92 7.30
CA LEU A 4 -35.29 7.12 8.07
C LEU A 4 -35.14 5.71 7.48
N LEU A 5 -36.25 5.13 7.01
CA LEU A 5 -36.28 3.81 6.38
C LEU A 5 -35.51 3.80 5.05
N ILE A 6 -35.67 4.84 4.23
CA ILE A 6 -34.97 4.98 2.94
C ILE A 6 -33.45 5.10 3.15
N ILE A 7 -33.02 5.86 4.16
CA ILE A 7 -31.58 6.01 4.48
C ILE A 7 -30.99 4.68 4.94
N VAL A 8 -31.70 3.93 5.78
CA VAL A 8 -31.25 2.60 6.25
C VAL A 8 -31.16 1.62 5.09
N VAL A 9 -32.14 1.61 4.19
CA VAL A 9 -32.14 0.75 2.99
C VAL A 9 -31.03 1.16 2.03
N ALA A 10 -30.83 2.45 1.77
CA ALA A 10 -29.75 2.95 0.92
C ALA A 10 -28.36 2.60 1.49
N PHE A 11 -28.18 2.73 2.80
CA PHE A 11 -26.95 2.34 3.49
C PHE A 11 -26.72 0.82 3.42
N TYR A 12 -27.79 0.02 3.57
CA TYR A 12 -27.71 -1.42 3.45
C TYR A 12 -27.39 -1.88 2.02
N CYS A 13 -28.03 -1.28 1.02
CA CYS A 13 -27.75 -1.51 -0.40
C CYS A 13 -26.31 -1.10 -0.76
N TYR A 14 -25.82 0.04 -0.27
CA TYR A 14 -24.45 0.47 -0.47
C TYR A 14 -23.44 -0.50 0.17
N LYS A 15 -23.71 -0.95 1.39
CA LYS A 15 -22.88 -1.95 2.09
C LYS A 15 -22.89 -3.30 1.38
N GLN A 16 -24.03 -3.71 0.84
CA GLN A 16 -24.16 -4.96 0.09
C GLN A 16 -23.53 -4.88 -1.30
N PHE A 17 -23.58 -3.73 -1.97
CA PHE A 17 -22.87 -3.48 -3.23
C PHE A 17 -21.35 -3.53 -3.06
N GLN A 18 -20.83 -2.96 -1.96
CA GLN A 18 -19.41 -3.08 -1.58
C GLN A 18 -19.03 -4.56 -1.32
N LYS A 19 -19.89 -5.31 -0.62
CA LYS A 19 -19.66 -6.73 -0.29
C LYS A 19 -19.67 -7.67 -1.52
N ASN A 20 -20.33 -7.27 -2.62
CA ASN A 20 -20.49 -8.10 -3.82
C ASN A 20 -19.36 -7.96 -4.85
N ARG A 21 -18.27 -7.22 -4.56
CA ARG A 21 -17.09 -7.24 -5.45
C ARG A 21 -16.38 -8.59 -5.30
N ASN A 22 -16.27 -9.33 -6.40
CA ASN A 22 -15.49 -10.57 -6.44
C ASN A 22 -13.99 -10.20 -6.45
N ILE A 23 -13.44 -9.92 -5.27
CA ILE A 23 -12.00 -9.70 -5.09
C ILE A 23 -11.33 -11.07 -5.10
N LYS A 24 -10.30 -11.23 -5.93
CA LYS A 24 -9.47 -12.44 -5.96
C LYS A 24 -8.04 -12.06 -5.61
N THR A 25 -7.47 -12.75 -4.64
CA THR A 25 -6.03 -12.71 -4.37
C THR A 25 -5.35 -13.63 -5.38
N VAL A 26 -4.30 -13.11 -6.03
CA VAL A 26 -3.46 -13.83 -6.98
C VAL A 26 -2.03 -13.83 -6.47
N ASN A 27 -1.31 -14.93 -6.69
CA ASN A 27 0.11 -15.00 -6.36
C ASN A 27 0.89 -14.07 -7.32
N PRO A 28 1.63 -13.06 -6.82
CA PRO A 28 2.38 -12.16 -7.70
C PRO A 28 3.39 -12.88 -8.61
N ASN A 29 3.90 -14.04 -8.19
CA ASN A 29 4.85 -14.83 -8.97
C ASN A 29 4.19 -15.55 -10.17
N GLU A 30 2.85 -15.61 -10.21
CA GLU A 30 2.09 -16.19 -11.32
C GLU A 30 1.67 -15.11 -12.34
N ILE A 31 2.02 -13.85 -12.09
CA ILE A 31 1.69 -12.71 -12.95
C ILE A 31 2.91 -12.35 -13.80
N ASN A 32 2.73 -12.31 -15.12
CA ASN A 32 3.74 -11.76 -16.01
C ASN A 32 3.82 -10.24 -15.84
N GLN A 33 5.04 -9.71 -15.72
CA GLN A 33 5.23 -8.27 -15.68
C GLN A 33 4.71 -7.62 -16.97
N GLY A 34 4.00 -6.50 -16.81
CA GLY A 34 3.57 -5.68 -17.94
C GLY A 34 4.76 -5.06 -18.71
N PRO A 35 4.54 -4.64 -19.96
CA PRO A 35 5.56 -3.92 -20.72
C PRO A 35 5.84 -2.55 -20.10
N ILE A 36 6.96 -1.94 -20.48
CA ILE A 36 7.18 -0.51 -20.25
C ILE A 36 6.12 0.26 -21.03
N ILE A 37 5.35 1.10 -20.33
CA ILE A 37 4.32 1.96 -20.94
C ILE A 37 4.85 3.39 -21.10
N HIS A 38 5.73 3.83 -20.21
CA HIS A 38 6.34 5.16 -20.22
C HIS A 38 7.83 5.07 -20.56
N ASN A 39 8.22 5.64 -21.71
CA ASN A 39 9.63 5.68 -22.11
C ASN A 39 10.48 6.50 -21.13
N GLU A 40 9.92 7.61 -20.64
CA GLU A 40 10.55 8.56 -19.73
C GLU A 40 9.60 8.92 -18.59
N LEU A 41 10.18 9.32 -17.45
CA LEU A 41 9.48 9.91 -16.33
C LEU A 41 9.98 11.34 -16.16
N SER A 42 9.12 12.23 -15.67
CA SER A 42 9.52 13.62 -15.42
C SER A 42 10.61 13.69 -14.35
N HIS A 43 11.39 14.78 -14.35
CA HIS A 43 12.41 14.99 -13.32
C HIS A 43 11.82 14.93 -11.90
N GLU A 44 10.65 15.53 -11.69
CA GLU A 44 9.94 15.51 -10.42
C GLU A 44 9.57 14.08 -9.98
N GLN A 45 9.07 13.26 -10.91
CA GLN A 45 8.77 11.84 -10.64
C GLN A 45 10.03 11.09 -10.23
N ILE A 46 11.14 11.30 -10.93
CA ILE A 46 12.42 10.66 -10.60
C ILE A 46 12.91 11.03 -9.20
N GLU A 47 12.81 12.29 -8.79
CA GLU A 47 13.20 12.70 -7.42
C GLU A 47 12.32 12.05 -6.35
N LYS A 48 11.01 11.93 -6.57
CA LYS A 48 10.11 11.21 -5.67
C LYS A 48 10.47 9.71 -5.60
N ILE A 49 10.78 9.09 -6.74
CA ILE A 49 11.17 7.68 -6.82
C ILE A 49 12.49 7.42 -6.09
N LYS A 50 13.47 8.32 -6.22
CA LYS A 50 14.72 8.25 -5.45
C LYS A 50 14.45 8.25 -3.95
N LYS A 51 13.56 9.13 -3.47
CA LYS A 51 13.15 9.15 -2.06
C LYS A 51 12.53 7.81 -1.65
N ILE A 52 11.59 7.29 -2.44
CA ILE A 52 10.93 6.00 -2.15
C ILE A 52 11.97 4.88 -2.04
N GLN A 53 12.85 4.73 -3.04
CA GLN A 53 13.85 3.67 -3.06
C GLN A 53 14.82 3.78 -1.88
N ALA A 54 15.34 4.99 -1.61
CA ALA A 54 16.25 5.21 -0.51
C ALA A 54 15.61 4.90 0.86
N THR A 55 14.33 5.24 1.05
CA THR A 55 13.60 4.97 2.30
C THR A 55 13.49 3.48 2.60
N PHE A 56 13.27 2.66 1.56
CA PHE A 56 13.03 1.22 1.71
C PHE A 56 14.24 0.35 1.39
N ALA A 57 15.41 0.91 1.08
CA ALA A 57 16.56 0.18 0.57
C ALA A 57 17.07 -0.94 1.50
N ASP A 58 16.87 -0.82 2.81
CA ASP A 58 17.28 -1.84 3.79
C ASP A 58 16.31 -3.05 3.83
N VAL A 59 15.02 -2.83 3.61
CA VAL A 59 13.94 -3.83 3.69
C VAL A 59 13.45 -4.34 2.32
N TYR A 60 13.64 -3.58 1.25
CA TYR A 60 13.21 -3.90 -0.11
C TYR A 60 14.37 -3.66 -1.09
N LYS A 61 15.16 -4.73 -1.29
CA LYS A 61 16.46 -4.69 -1.96
C LYS A 61 16.36 -4.75 -3.48
N ILE A 62 15.76 -3.72 -4.08
CA ILE A 62 15.79 -3.47 -5.52
C ILE A 62 16.63 -2.23 -5.83
N SER A 63 17.25 -2.19 -7.01
CA SER A 63 18.08 -1.03 -7.41
C SER A 63 17.22 0.19 -7.73
N LEU A 64 17.83 1.38 -7.78
CA LEU A 64 17.13 2.59 -8.23
C LEU A 64 16.67 2.44 -9.69
N GLU A 65 17.50 1.85 -10.55
CA GLU A 65 17.18 1.60 -11.95
C GLU A 65 15.99 0.64 -12.09
N GLU A 66 15.96 -0.42 -11.28
CA GLU A 66 14.83 -1.36 -11.24
C GLU A 66 13.57 -0.67 -10.73
N THR A 67 13.67 0.14 -9.69
CA THR A 67 12.55 0.92 -9.14
C THR A 67 11.96 1.86 -10.19
N ILE A 68 12.80 2.63 -10.88
CA ILE A 68 12.39 3.51 -12.00
C ILE A 68 11.73 2.69 -13.11
N THR A 69 12.30 1.52 -13.43
CA THR A 69 11.78 0.62 -14.47
C THR A 69 10.41 0.04 -14.11
N ASN A 70 10.14 -0.20 -12.84
CA ASN A 70 8.84 -0.63 -12.34
C ASN A 70 7.81 0.50 -12.48
N PHE A 71 8.13 1.72 -12.05
CA PHE A 71 7.24 2.88 -12.22
C PHE A 71 6.92 3.20 -13.68
N LYS A 72 7.84 2.93 -14.61
CA LYS A 72 7.59 3.05 -16.06
C LYS A 72 6.56 2.05 -16.61
N ARG A 73 6.23 0.99 -15.87
CA ARG A 73 5.18 0.00 -16.23
C ARG A 73 3.80 0.39 -15.73
N ASP A 74 3.75 1.29 -14.74
CA ASP A 74 2.50 1.68 -14.13
C ASP A 74 1.65 2.49 -15.12
N ARG A 75 0.35 2.19 -15.17
CA ARG A 75 -0.58 2.91 -16.05
C ARG A 75 -0.65 4.40 -15.71
N ASN A 76 -0.51 4.73 -14.43
CA ASN A 76 -0.46 6.10 -13.94
C ASN A 76 0.66 6.23 -12.89
N PRO A 77 1.89 6.59 -13.31
CA PRO A 77 3.03 6.71 -12.41
C PRO A 77 2.80 7.71 -11.29
N ASP A 78 2.09 8.82 -11.52
CA ASP A 78 1.83 9.82 -10.48
C ASP A 78 0.98 9.24 -9.34
N ASN A 79 -0.07 8.49 -9.68
CA ASN A 79 -0.91 7.82 -8.68
C ASN A 79 -0.12 6.79 -7.88
N GLU A 80 0.71 5.98 -8.54
CA GLU A 80 1.52 5.00 -7.84
C GLU A 80 2.57 5.68 -6.95
N ILE A 81 3.22 6.73 -7.43
CA ILE A 81 4.16 7.53 -6.63
C ILE A 81 3.46 8.09 -5.39
N GLU A 82 2.23 8.59 -5.48
CA GLU A 82 1.48 9.08 -4.32
C GLU A 82 1.21 7.98 -3.29
N ILE A 83 0.82 6.77 -3.73
CA ILE A 83 0.63 5.61 -2.85
C ILE A 83 1.93 5.27 -2.12
N TRP A 84 3.03 5.13 -2.87
CA TRP A 84 4.33 4.81 -2.30
C TRP A 84 4.85 5.90 -1.36
N LEU A 85 4.62 7.18 -1.65
CA LEU A 85 4.95 8.28 -0.74
C LEU A 85 4.10 8.26 0.54
N ASN A 86 2.85 7.79 0.47
CA ASN A 86 2.03 7.56 1.67
C ASN A 86 2.63 6.45 2.54
N MET A 87 3.11 5.37 1.90
CA MET A 87 3.82 4.30 2.60
C MET A 87 5.11 4.82 3.26
N VAL A 88 5.89 5.64 2.55
CA VAL A 88 7.09 6.32 3.07
C VAL A 88 6.74 7.12 4.33
N HIS A 89 5.68 7.92 4.29
CA HIS A 89 5.23 8.70 5.44
C HIS A 89 4.93 7.82 6.66
N ALA A 90 4.12 6.77 6.48
CA ALA A 90 3.75 5.87 7.57
C ALA A 90 4.96 5.13 8.16
N TYR A 91 5.86 4.67 7.29
CA TYR A 91 7.07 3.97 7.67
C TYR A 91 8.03 4.87 8.45
N GLU A 92 8.44 6.01 7.88
CA GLU A 92 9.36 6.97 8.52
C GLU A 92 8.83 7.43 9.88
N LYS A 93 7.53 7.74 9.97
CA LYS A 93 6.90 8.23 11.20
C LYS A 93 6.92 7.19 12.33
N PHE A 94 6.90 5.90 12.02
CA PHE A 94 7.05 4.85 13.02
C PHE A 94 8.52 4.60 13.36
N ILE A 95 9.37 4.39 12.35
CA ILE A 95 10.75 3.94 12.59
C ILE A 95 11.64 5.01 13.23
N LEU A 96 11.37 6.31 13.02
CA LEU A 96 12.16 7.40 13.59
C LEU A 96 11.97 7.58 15.10
N LYS A 97 11.00 6.88 15.70
CA LYS A 97 10.75 6.94 17.15
C LYS A 97 11.71 6.09 17.96
N ASP A 98 12.33 5.11 17.32
CA ASP A 98 13.20 4.12 17.95
C ASP A 98 14.50 4.04 17.14
N SER A 99 15.55 4.68 17.65
CA SER A 99 16.87 4.65 17.03
C SER A 99 17.53 3.27 17.06
N GLU A 100 17.02 2.34 17.89
CA GLU A 100 17.54 0.98 18.03
C GLU A 100 16.67 -0.06 17.29
N ILE A 101 15.71 0.41 16.47
CA ILE A 101 14.81 -0.47 15.74
C ILE A 101 15.58 -1.46 14.86
N THR A 102 15.30 -2.75 15.05
CA THR A 102 15.97 -3.82 14.31
C THR A 102 15.50 -3.89 12.86
N LEU A 103 16.37 -4.38 11.97
CA LEU A 103 16.03 -4.61 10.56
C LEU A 103 14.82 -5.54 10.40
N ASN A 104 14.68 -6.56 11.25
CA ASN A 104 13.53 -7.47 11.19
C ASN A 104 12.21 -6.75 11.50
N LYS A 105 12.21 -5.86 12.51
CA LYS A 105 11.04 -5.07 12.84
C LYS A 105 10.70 -4.08 11.72
N LYS A 106 11.71 -3.41 11.15
CA LYS A 106 11.54 -2.57 9.96
C LYS A 106 10.90 -3.34 8.79
N SER A 107 11.38 -4.55 8.50
CA SER A 107 10.84 -5.39 7.43
C SER A 107 9.36 -5.73 7.67
N GLU A 108 8.98 -5.99 8.91
CA GLU A 108 7.58 -6.27 9.25
C GLU A 108 6.69 -5.02 9.16
N VAL A 109 7.19 -3.85 9.56
CA VAL A 109 6.50 -2.55 9.36
C VAL A 109 6.25 -2.31 7.87
N PHE A 110 7.29 -2.49 7.04
CA PHE A 110 7.17 -2.36 5.59
C PHE A 110 6.13 -3.32 5.03
N LYS A 111 6.17 -4.60 5.42
CA LYS A 111 5.22 -5.62 4.97
C LYS A 111 3.77 -5.24 5.34
N LEU A 112 3.54 -4.79 6.58
CA LEU A 112 2.22 -4.37 7.05
C LEU A 112 1.66 -3.21 6.22
N ILE A 113 2.48 -2.18 5.99
CA ILE A 113 2.10 -0.99 5.22
C ILE A 113 1.84 -1.37 3.75
N LEU A 114 2.68 -2.23 3.16
CA LEU A 114 2.50 -2.73 1.81
C LEU A 114 1.20 -3.53 1.68
N MET A 115 0.88 -4.41 2.62
CA MET A 115 -0.42 -5.10 2.59
C MET A 115 -1.56 -4.09 2.71
N ARG A 116 -1.46 -3.14 3.63
CA ARG A 116 -2.49 -2.11 3.84
C ARG A 116 -2.72 -1.23 2.62
N SER A 117 -1.75 -1.02 1.74
CA SER A 117 -1.97 -0.24 0.51
C SER A 117 -2.91 -0.95 -0.47
N MET A 118 -2.97 -2.28 -0.42
CA MET A 118 -3.75 -3.11 -1.33
C MET A 118 -5.10 -3.57 -0.75
N MET A 119 -5.22 -3.70 0.58
CA MET A 119 -6.39 -4.26 1.27
C MET A 119 -6.78 -3.46 2.52
N ASP A 120 -7.92 -3.80 3.13
CA ASP A 120 -8.34 -3.13 4.36
C ASP A 120 -7.47 -3.52 5.57
N GLU A 121 -7.60 -2.77 6.67
CA GLU A 121 -6.76 -2.96 7.87
C GLU A 121 -6.84 -4.37 8.45
N LYS A 122 -8.04 -4.96 8.49
CA LYS A 122 -8.23 -6.29 9.10
C LYS A 122 -7.57 -7.36 8.25
N GLU A 123 -7.74 -7.27 6.94
CA GLU A 123 -7.09 -8.17 5.99
C GLU A 123 -5.57 -7.98 6.02
N ALA A 124 -5.09 -6.73 6.05
CA ALA A 124 -3.66 -6.44 6.07
C ALA A 124 -2.96 -7.02 7.31
N ILE A 125 -3.57 -6.91 8.49
CA ILE A 125 -3.05 -7.52 9.73
C ILE A 125 -2.99 -9.04 9.59
N LYS A 126 -4.06 -9.65 9.06
CA LYS A 126 -4.16 -11.09 8.87
C LYS A 126 -3.11 -11.62 7.89
N GLU A 127 -2.97 -11.01 6.72
CA GLU A 127 -2.05 -11.46 5.66
C GLU A 127 -0.59 -11.13 5.98
N THR A 128 -0.32 -10.09 6.77
CA THR A 128 1.02 -9.80 7.25
C THR A 128 1.49 -10.85 8.25
N ASP A 129 0.58 -11.37 9.09
CA ASP A 129 0.88 -12.32 10.17
C ASP A 129 2.02 -11.84 11.07
N CYS A 130 1.89 -10.62 11.61
CA CYS A 130 2.92 -9.94 12.40
C CYS A 130 3.39 -10.80 13.58
N LYS A 131 4.70 -11.02 13.69
CA LYS A 131 5.36 -11.78 14.76
C LYS A 131 6.17 -10.91 15.71
N ILE A 132 6.57 -9.71 15.28
CA ILE A 132 7.48 -8.81 16.01
C ILE A 132 6.72 -7.59 16.53
N LEU A 133 5.82 -7.02 15.72
CA LEU A 133 4.98 -5.90 16.08
C LEU A 133 3.87 -6.34 17.04
N ASN A 134 3.69 -5.56 18.10
CA ASN A 134 2.54 -5.75 19.00
C ASN A 134 1.30 -4.96 18.51
N GLU A 135 0.13 -5.24 19.10
CA GLU A 135 -1.15 -4.64 18.68
C GLU A 135 -1.16 -3.11 18.74
N LYS A 136 -0.48 -2.51 19.73
CA LYS A 136 -0.39 -1.05 19.87
C LYS A 136 0.41 -0.47 18.71
N GLU A 137 1.53 -1.08 18.37
CA GLU A 137 2.38 -0.67 17.25
C GLU A 137 1.67 -0.84 15.91
N ILE A 138 0.96 -1.96 15.71
CA ILE A 138 0.15 -2.20 14.51
C ILE A 138 -0.89 -1.08 14.34
N THR A 139 -1.66 -0.80 15.39
CA THR A 139 -2.68 0.26 15.38
C THR A 139 -2.07 1.62 15.08
N GLU A 140 -0.91 1.90 15.68
CA GLU A 140 -0.17 3.14 15.48
C GLU A 140 0.32 3.30 14.03
N ILE A 141 0.97 2.27 13.47
CA ILE A 141 1.45 2.27 12.08
C ILE A 141 0.28 2.51 11.11
N LEU A 142 -0.82 1.77 11.28
CA LEU A 142 -1.98 1.87 10.40
C LEU A 142 -2.65 3.25 10.50
N SER A 143 -2.59 3.91 11.67
CA SER A 143 -3.09 5.29 11.82
C SER A 143 -2.32 6.33 11.00
N TYR A 144 -1.11 6.00 10.54
CA TYR A 144 -0.29 6.90 9.71
C TYR A 144 -0.53 6.72 8.22
N TYR A 145 -1.15 5.62 7.80
CA TYR A 145 -1.50 5.38 6.40
C TYR A 145 -2.93 5.86 6.12
N ILE A 146 -3.06 6.94 5.35
CA ILE A 146 -4.35 7.65 5.22
C ILE A 146 -5.15 7.26 3.96
N PHE A 147 -4.56 6.49 3.04
CA PHE A 147 -5.23 6.10 1.81
C PHE A 147 -6.20 4.92 2.02
N LYS A 148 -7.29 4.93 1.27
CA LYS A 148 -8.21 3.79 1.20
C LYS A 148 -7.64 2.75 0.23
N SER A 149 -7.82 1.48 0.56
CA SER A 149 -7.45 0.39 -0.35
C SER A 149 -8.32 0.45 -1.62
N ALA A 150 -7.68 0.35 -2.78
CA ALA A 150 -8.35 0.34 -4.08
C ALA A 150 -7.84 -0.87 -4.89
N PRO A 151 -8.49 -2.04 -4.78
CA PRO A 151 -8.10 -3.21 -5.55
C PRO A 151 -8.12 -2.94 -7.06
N LEU A 152 -7.17 -3.54 -7.78
CA LEU A 152 -7.07 -3.40 -9.23
C LEU A 152 -8.30 -3.99 -9.92
N LEU A 153 -8.86 -3.26 -10.88
CA LEU A 153 -9.95 -3.73 -11.72
C LEU A 153 -9.39 -4.54 -12.88
N ILE A 154 -9.73 -5.83 -12.92
CA ILE A 154 -9.50 -6.69 -14.08
C ILE A 154 -10.63 -6.39 -15.08
N LYS A 155 -10.25 -5.89 -16.27
CA LYS A 155 -11.17 -5.69 -17.40
C LYS A 155 -11.02 -6.85 -18.38
#